data_AF-E4XMZ6-F1
#
_entry.id   AF-E4XMZ6-F1
#
_cell.length_a   1.000
_cell.length_b   1.000
_cell.length_c   1.000
_cell.angle_alpha   90.00
_cell.angle_beta   90.00
_cell.angle_gamma   90.00
#
_symmetry.space_group_name_H-M   'P 1'
#
loop_
_entity.id
_entity.type
_entity.pdbx_description
1 polymer ?
#
loop_
_entity_poly.entity_id
_entity_poly.type
_entity_poly.pdbx_seq_one_letter_code
_entity_poly.pdbx_strand_id
1 'polypeptide(L)'
;MKLNIANPTTGCQKVFEVDDEQKLRHFYDKRMAQEVTADHLGPEWAGYVVRVTGGNDKQGFPMKQGVASVARVKLLLSKGQSCYTPGRAGERKRKSVRGCIVNHDLSILNLMIVKKGAAEIEGLTDKTIPRRLGPKRANNIRKLFGLEKSDPVTKYVVHRTIEKEGKKAKKIAPKVQRLITPNRIQRKRKRMADKRNRYQAAQKAEAEYRKLLNQRQKDAKEKKKERRRSSLSKSKTSVSGN
;
A
#
# COMPACT_ATOMS: atom_id res chain seq x y z
N MET A 1 16.65 32.70 7.28
CA MET A 1 16.14 31.43 6.68
C MET A 1 15.27 30.73 7.70
N LYS A 2 14.17 30.07 7.30
CA LYS A 2 13.28 29.37 8.25
C LYS A 2 13.70 27.90 8.40
N LEU A 3 13.80 27.42 9.63
CA LEU A 3 14.04 26.02 9.95
C LEU A 3 12.73 25.39 10.44
N ASN A 4 12.16 24.48 9.65
CA ASN A 4 10.99 23.71 10.06
C ASN A 4 11.46 22.38 10.66
N ILE A 5 11.43 22.28 11.99
CA ILE A 5 12.00 21.15 12.72
C ILE A 5 10.86 20.29 13.25
N ALA A 6 10.94 18.99 12.96
CA ALA A 6 9.99 17.99 13.42
C ALA A 6 10.64 17.00 14.38
N ASN A 7 9.90 16.59 15.42
CA ASN A 7 10.28 15.52 16.33
C ASN A 7 9.34 14.31 16.14
N PRO A 8 9.77 13.24 15.46
CA PRO A 8 8.94 12.06 15.20
C PRO A 8 8.49 11.33 16.48
N THR A 9 9.25 11.46 17.57
CA THR A 9 8.96 10.78 18.85
C THR A 9 7.76 11.40 19.54
N THR A 10 7.70 12.73 19.58
CA THR A 10 6.58 13.47 20.19
C THR A 10 5.45 13.78 19.20
N GLY A 11 5.73 13.75 17.89
CA GLY A 11 4.80 14.16 16.84
C GLY A 11 4.66 15.68 16.67
N CYS A 12 5.45 16.47 17.40
CA CYS A 12 5.45 17.92 17.34
C CYS A 12 6.32 18.46 16.21
N GLN A 13 5.98 19.66 15.73
CA GLN A 13 6.76 20.42 14.76
C GLN A 13 6.73 21.90 15.14
N LYS A 14 7.83 22.61 14.95
CA LYS A 14 7.95 24.05 15.20
C LYS A 14 8.84 24.67 14.13
N VAL A 15 8.46 25.87 13.68
CA VAL A 15 9.26 26.67 12.75
C VAL A 15 10.06 27.68 13.56
N PHE A 16 11.37 27.69 13.35
CA PHE A 16 12.30 28.65 13.92
C PHE A 16 12.77 29.59 12.81
N GLU A 17 12.74 30.89 13.07
CA GLU A 17 13.29 31.89 12.17
C GLU A 17 14.72 32.19 12.62
N VAL A 18 15.69 31.92 11.74
CA VAL A 18 17.11 32.09 12.02
C VAL A 18 17.69 32.99 10.95
N ASP A 19 18.07 34.20 11.34
CA ASP A 19 18.66 35.19 10.43
C ASP A 19 20.19 35.22 10.50
N ASP A 20 20.76 34.70 11.58
CA ASP A 20 22.20 34.59 11.76
C ASP A 20 22.82 33.56 10.81
N GLU A 21 23.58 34.05 9.83
CA GLU A 21 24.23 33.24 8.81
C GLU A 21 25.31 32.31 9.40
N GLN A 22 25.97 32.67 10.51
CA GLN A 22 27.00 31.82 11.11
C GLN A 22 26.42 30.50 11.61
N LYS A 23 25.21 30.55 12.17
CA LYS A 23 24.46 29.35 12.57
C LYS A 23 24.09 28.54 11.33
N LEU A 24 23.61 29.19 10.27
CA LEU A 24 23.14 28.50 9.06
C LEU A 24 24.26 27.86 8.23
N ARG A 25 25.47 28.40 8.26
CA ARG A 25 26.64 27.89 7.52
C ARG A 25 26.95 26.43 7.78
N HIS A 26 26.68 25.95 8.99
CA HIS A 26 26.88 24.54 9.37
C HIS A 26 25.98 23.58 8.58
N PHE A 27 24.84 24.06 8.06
CA PHE A 27 23.95 23.29 7.19
C PHE A 27 24.33 23.39 5.71
N TYR A 28 25.14 24.36 5.30
CA TYR A 28 25.55 24.50 3.90
C TYR A 28 26.46 23.35 3.47
N ASP A 29 26.42 23.05 2.17
CA ASP A 29 27.10 21.91 1.53
C ASP A 29 26.70 20.52 2.07
N LYS A 30 25.76 20.47 3.02
CA LYS A 30 25.13 19.22 3.43
C LYS A 30 24.09 18.80 2.41
N ARG A 31 23.89 17.50 2.29
CA ARG A 31 22.88 16.90 1.40
C ARG A 31 21.65 16.48 2.21
N MET A 32 20.50 16.40 1.53
CA MET A 32 19.34 15.71 2.08
C MET A 32 19.69 14.29 2.57
N ALA A 33 19.07 13.90 3.68
CA ALA A 33 19.31 12.71 4.49
C ALA A 33 20.61 12.70 5.32
N GLN A 34 21.43 13.75 5.24
CA GLN A 34 22.62 13.88 6.08
C GLN A 34 22.26 14.35 7.49
N GLU A 35 22.97 13.82 8.48
CA GLU A 35 22.89 14.22 9.89
C GLU A 35 23.88 15.34 10.18
N VAL A 36 23.45 16.31 10.98
CA VAL A 36 24.18 17.52 11.36
C VAL A 36 23.95 17.73 12.85
N THR A 37 25.02 18.05 13.60
CA THR A 37 24.90 18.45 15.00
C THR A 37 24.24 19.81 15.08
N ALA A 38 23.31 20.01 16.01
CA ALA A 38 22.52 21.24 16.11
C ALA A 38 23.09 22.24 17.15
N ASP A 39 24.22 21.92 17.78
CA ASP A 39 24.81 22.71 18.88
C ASP A 39 25.04 24.19 18.54
N HIS A 40 25.30 24.47 17.26
CA HIS A 40 25.54 25.82 16.75
C HIS A 40 24.29 26.71 16.71
N LEU A 41 23.08 26.16 16.87
CA LEU A 41 21.85 26.96 16.85
C LEU A 41 21.63 27.76 18.16
N GLY A 42 22.13 27.23 19.27
CA GLY A 42 21.99 27.81 20.60
C GLY A 42 22.28 26.78 21.71
N PRO A 43 22.45 27.23 22.97
CA PRO A 43 22.72 26.34 24.09
C PRO A 43 21.61 25.30 24.33
N GLU A 44 20.35 25.63 24.00
CA GLU A 44 19.22 24.71 24.10
C GLU A 44 19.28 23.55 23.10
N TRP A 45 20.09 23.68 22.04
CA TRP A 45 20.30 22.65 21.03
C TRP A 45 21.52 21.76 21.32
N ALA A 46 22.19 21.95 22.47
CA ALA A 46 23.34 21.15 22.85
C ALA A 46 23.01 19.64 22.91
N GLY A 47 23.78 18.85 22.18
CA GLY A 47 23.65 17.40 22.05
C GLY A 47 22.55 16.93 21.11
N TYR A 48 21.78 17.84 20.49
CA TYR A 48 20.79 17.48 19.49
C TYR A 48 21.47 17.15 18.15
N VAL A 49 20.99 16.08 17.51
CA VAL A 49 21.38 15.73 16.14
C VAL A 49 20.13 15.79 15.27
N VAL A 50 20.23 16.57 14.19
CA VAL A 50 19.15 16.76 13.22
C VAL A 50 19.55 16.19 11.87
N ARG A 51 18.59 15.65 11.15
CA ARG A 51 18.74 15.18 9.78
C ARG A 51 18.05 16.13 8.82
N VAL A 52 18.74 16.51 7.75
CA VAL A 52 18.15 17.30 6.67
C VAL A 52 17.14 16.43 5.91
N THR A 53 15.87 16.81 5.91
CA THR A 53 14.81 16.02 5.23
C THR A 53 14.38 16.61 3.90
N GLY A 54 14.71 17.87 3.64
CA GLY A 54 14.36 18.59 2.41
C GLY A 54 14.18 20.07 2.68
N GLY A 55 13.46 20.76 1.80
CA GLY A 55 13.24 22.19 1.90
C GLY A 55 12.59 22.76 0.66
N ASN A 56 12.36 24.06 0.69
CA ASN A 56 11.86 24.85 -0.43
C ASN A 56 12.81 26.01 -0.71
N ASP A 57 13.08 26.22 -1.99
CA ASP A 57 13.80 27.39 -2.50
C ASP A 57 12.97 28.68 -2.29
N LYS A 58 13.60 29.86 -2.39
CA LYS A 58 12.94 31.18 -2.27
C LYS A 58 11.73 31.37 -3.18
N GLN A 59 11.74 30.76 -4.37
CA GLN A 59 10.62 30.78 -5.32
C GLN A 59 9.67 29.58 -5.16
N GLY A 60 9.78 28.83 -4.07
CA GLY A 60 8.85 27.75 -3.70
C GLY A 60 9.14 26.37 -4.31
N PHE A 61 10.16 26.23 -5.16
CA PHE A 61 10.50 24.92 -5.75
C PHE A 61 11.04 23.95 -4.68
N PRO A 62 10.51 22.72 -4.60
CA PRO A 62 10.93 21.76 -3.58
C PRO A 62 12.27 21.10 -3.92
N MET A 63 13.04 20.76 -2.89
CA MET A 63 14.25 19.94 -3.01
C MET A 63 13.92 18.50 -3.40
N LYS A 64 14.76 17.88 -4.23
CA LYS A 64 14.62 16.49 -4.64
C LYS A 64 15.88 15.68 -4.33
N GLN A 65 15.69 14.57 -3.60
CA GLN A 65 16.78 13.64 -3.30
C GLN A 65 17.40 13.04 -4.57
N GLY A 66 18.72 12.90 -4.57
CA GLY A 66 19.51 12.34 -5.68
C GLY A 66 19.91 13.34 -6.76
N VAL A 67 19.41 14.58 -6.72
CA VAL A 67 19.85 15.65 -7.62
C VAL A 67 21.06 16.34 -6.99
N ALA A 68 22.28 15.89 -7.32
CA ALA A 68 23.53 16.41 -6.79
C ALA A 68 23.92 17.78 -7.39
N SER A 69 23.03 18.75 -7.27
CA SER A 69 23.24 20.14 -7.68
C SER A 69 22.79 21.06 -6.57
N VAL A 70 23.39 22.25 -6.51
CA VAL A 70 22.85 23.35 -5.72
C VAL A 70 21.68 23.96 -6.49
N ALA A 71 21.82 24.22 -7.79
CA ALA A 71 20.82 24.90 -8.59
C ALA A 71 19.53 24.10 -8.85
N ARG A 72 18.60 24.72 -9.57
CA ARG A 72 17.40 24.05 -10.08
C ARG A 72 17.68 23.32 -11.38
N VAL A 73 17.01 22.19 -11.55
CA VAL A 73 17.07 21.37 -12.77
C VAL A 73 15.67 20.99 -13.24
N LYS A 74 15.49 20.82 -14.56
CA LYS A 74 14.22 20.36 -15.14
C LYS A 74 14.25 18.86 -15.40
N LEU A 75 13.52 18.09 -14.59
CA LEU A 75 13.42 16.63 -14.72
C LEU A 75 12.07 16.20 -15.26
N LEU A 76 12.05 15.12 -16.04
CA LEU A 76 10.81 14.47 -16.49
C LEU A 76 10.31 13.51 -15.40
N LEU A 77 9.32 13.95 -14.62
CA LEU A 77 8.80 13.23 -13.46
C LEU A 77 7.61 12.33 -13.82
N SER A 78 7.49 11.20 -13.12
CA SER A 78 6.42 10.20 -13.27
C SER A 78 5.71 9.91 -11.93
N LYS A 79 4.65 9.10 -11.97
CA LYS A 79 3.90 8.69 -10.77
C LYS A 79 4.82 8.03 -9.72
N GLY A 80 4.70 8.43 -8.47
CA GLY A 80 5.44 7.87 -7.34
C GLY A 80 6.80 8.54 -7.08
N GLN A 81 7.27 9.40 -7.98
CA GLN A 81 8.43 10.24 -7.72
C GLN A 81 8.05 11.45 -6.87
N SER A 82 8.96 11.90 -6.01
CA SER A 82 8.79 13.15 -5.25
C SER A 82 8.67 14.37 -6.17
N CYS A 83 8.02 15.42 -5.67
CA CYS A 83 7.80 16.74 -6.30
C CYS A 83 6.76 16.77 -7.43
N TYR A 84 6.07 15.66 -7.70
CA TYR A 84 5.03 15.58 -8.72
C TYR A 84 3.91 14.58 -8.36
N THR A 85 2.67 15.01 -8.54
CA THR A 85 1.48 14.17 -8.47
C THR A 85 0.81 14.22 -9.85
N PRO A 86 0.75 13.11 -10.60
CA PRO A 86 0.17 13.09 -11.93
C PRO A 86 -1.36 13.23 -11.88
N GLY A 87 -1.93 13.92 -12.87
CA GLY A 87 -3.38 14.05 -13.01
C GLY A 87 -4.01 12.85 -13.71
N ARG A 88 -3.28 12.21 -14.62
CA ARG A 88 -3.73 11.00 -15.35
C ARG A 88 -2.77 9.83 -15.15
N ALA A 89 -3.30 8.61 -15.30
CA ALA A 89 -2.47 7.41 -15.29
C ALA A 89 -1.49 7.44 -16.47
N GLY A 90 -0.22 7.12 -16.22
CA GLY A 90 0.83 7.14 -17.24
C GLY A 90 1.39 8.52 -17.57
N GLU A 91 0.82 9.60 -17.04
CA GLU A 91 1.31 10.95 -17.29
C GLU A 91 2.74 11.15 -16.75
N ARG A 92 3.59 11.75 -17.58
CA ARG A 92 4.90 12.25 -17.19
C ARG A 92 4.97 13.74 -17.49
N LYS A 93 5.53 14.53 -16.58
CA LYS A 93 5.64 15.99 -16.75
C LYS A 93 7.04 16.48 -16.42
N ARG A 94 7.59 17.30 -17.32
CA ARG A 94 8.87 17.97 -17.07
C ARG A 94 8.64 19.12 -16.09
N LYS A 95 9.25 19.06 -14.91
CA LYS A 95 9.13 20.09 -13.85
C LYS A 95 10.50 20.54 -13.38
N SER A 96 10.59 21.81 -13.01
CA SER A 96 11.75 22.37 -12.31
C SER A 96 11.72 21.90 -10.85
N VAL A 97 12.85 21.43 -10.35
CA VAL A 97 13.06 21.00 -8.96
C VAL A 97 14.39 21.54 -8.46
N ARG A 98 14.48 21.85 -7.16
CA ARG A 98 15.73 22.24 -6.50
C ARG A 98 16.57 20.98 -6.23
N GLY A 99 17.89 21.08 -6.37
CA GLY A 99 18.78 19.99 -6.02
C GLY A 99 18.80 19.67 -4.51
N CYS A 100 19.52 18.61 -4.14
CA CYS A 100 19.54 18.11 -2.76
C CYS A 100 20.61 18.76 -1.86
N ILE A 101 21.49 19.59 -2.43
CA ILE A 101 22.55 20.29 -1.69
C ILE A 101 21.96 21.57 -1.09
N VAL A 102 22.17 21.75 0.21
CA VAL A 102 21.70 22.91 0.98
C VAL A 102 22.57 24.13 0.68
N ASN A 103 21.94 25.28 0.45
CA ASN A 103 22.60 26.57 0.23
C ASN A 103 21.73 27.71 0.79
N HIS A 104 22.28 28.92 0.82
CA HIS A 104 21.61 30.16 1.26
C HIS A 104 20.35 30.56 0.45
N ASP A 105 20.15 29.98 -0.75
CA ASP A 105 18.98 30.26 -1.60
C ASP A 105 17.68 29.60 -1.11
N LEU A 106 17.71 28.88 0.00
CA LEU A 106 16.51 28.25 0.55
C LEU A 106 15.69 29.26 1.37
N SER A 107 14.37 29.18 1.24
CA SER A 107 13.46 29.91 2.13
C SER A 107 13.23 29.11 3.41
N ILE A 108 12.96 27.81 3.27
CA ILE A 108 12.68 26.89 4.36
C ILE A 108 13.57 25.65 4.23
N LEU A 109 14.22 25.27 5.32
CA LEU A 109 14.91 24.00 5.47
C LEU A 109 14.11 23.10 6.43
N ASN A 110 13.73 21.91 5.97
CA ASN A 110 13.01 20.93 6.78
C ASN A 110 13.99 19.98 7.46
N LEU A 111 13.95 19.92 8.79
CA LEU A 111 14.84 19.12 9.62
C LEU A 111 14.04 18.13 10.48
N MET A 112 14.65 16.99 10.80
CA MET A 112 14.09 15.99 11.70
C MET A 112 15.08 15.71 12.83
N ILE A 113 14.61 15.75 14.08
CA ILE A 113 15.43 15.31 15.22
C ILE A 113 15.63 13.79 15.15
N VAL A 114 16.89 13.36 15.18
CA VAL A 114 17.30 11.95 15.27
C VAL A 114 17.70 11.61 16.70
N LYS A 115 18.47 12.48 17.36
CA LYS A 115 18.89 12.34 18.75
C LYS A 115 18.44 13.54 19.57
N LYS A 116 17.77 13.30 20.70
CA LYS A 116 17.37 14.33 21.67
C LYS A 116 18.61 14.75 22.47
N GLY A 117 18.84 16.05 22.62
CA GLY A 117 19.83 16.61 23.54
C GLY A 117 19.32 16.66 24.98
N ALA A 118 20.10 17.31 25.86
CA ALA A 118 19.79 17.34 27.30
C ALA A 118 18.67 18.33 27.65
N ALA A 119 18.72 19.54 27.06
CA ALA A 119 17.72 20.58 27.31
C ALA A 119 16.42 20.30 26.54
N GLU A 120 15.29 20.78 27.06
CA GLU A 120 14.01 20.70 26.36
C GLU A 120 13.76 21.95 25.51
N ILE A 121 13.16 21.73 24.34
CA ILE A 121 12.83 22.78 23.39
C ILE A 121 11.31 22.98 23.42
N GLU A 122 10.92 24.20 23.76
CA GLU A 122 9.53 24.60 23.93
C GLU A 122 8.71 24.33 22.65
N GLY A 123 7.58 23.62 22.81
CA GLY A 123 6.67 23.30 21.71
C GLY A 123 7.18 22.21 20.75
N LEU A 124 8.36 21.64 20.98
CA LEU A 124 8.94 20.58 20.16
C LEU A 124 9.19 19.29 20.95
N THR A 125 9.88 19.39 22.10
CA THR A 125 10.14 18.23 22.96
C THR A 125 9.32 18.22 24.24
N ASP A 126 8.87 19.39 24.70
CA ASP A 126 8.05 19.56 25.91
C ASP A 126 6.70 18.83 25.80
N LYS A 127 5.98 19.04 24.69
CA LYS A 127 4.66 18.45 24.47
C LYS A 127 4.75 17.18 23.65
N THR A 128 3.87 16.22 23.94
CA THR A 128 3.68 15.01 23.13
C THR A 128 2.28 15.00 22.54
N ILE A 129 2.18 14.92 21.21
CA ILE A 129 0.92 14.80 20.47
C ILE A 129 0.62 13.31 20.28
N PRO A 130 -0.41 12.76 20.96
CA PRO A 130 -0.74 11.35 20.84
C PRO A 130 -1.23 11.01 19.42
N ARG A 131 -0.95 9.77 18.99
CA ARG A 131 -1.42 9.28 17.70
C ARG A 131 -2.95 9.23 17.67
N ARG A 132 -3.55 10.04 16.78
CA ARG A 132 -5.01 10.16 16.65
C ARG A 132 -5.72 8.85 16.27
N LEU A 133 -5.08 7.98 15.49
CA LEU A 133 -5.71 6.78 14.93
C LEU A 133 -4.98 5.51 15.36
N GLY A 134 -5.74 4.53 15.82
CA GLY A 134 -5.27 3.19 16.08
C GLY A 134 -5.26 2.28 14.84
N PRO A 135 -4.65 1.09 14.94
CA PRO A 135 -4.63 0.12 13.84
C PRO A 135 -6.03 -0.42 13.51
N LYS A 136 -6.36 -0.52 12.21
CA LYS A 136 -7.64 -1.06 11.71
C LYS A 136 -7.59 -2.55 11.36
N ARG A 137 -6.41 -3.09 11.06
CA ARG A 137 -6.23 -4.47 10.61
C ARG A 137 -6.10 -5.40 11.82
N ALA A 138 -6.81 -6.54 11.81
CA ALA A 138 -6.84 -7.47 12.94
C ALA A 138 -5.44 -7.86 13.47
N ASN A 139 -4.51 -8.19 12.57
CA ASN A 139 -3.15 -8.57 12.98
C ASN A 139 -2.34 -7.40 13.55
N ASN A 140 -2.60 -6.16 13.12
CA ASN A 140 -1.89 -5.00 13.68
C ASN A 140 -2.44 -4.65 15.07
N ILE A 141 -3.73 -4.90 15.31
CA ILE A 141 -4.33 -4.76 16.65
C ILE A 141 -3.72 -5.82 17.59
N ARG A 142 -3.61 -7.08 17.15
CA ARG A 142 -2.94 -8.13 17.95
C ARG A 142 -1.52 -7.76 18.32
N LYS A 143 -0.71 -7.29 17.35
CA LYS A 143 0.66 -6.85 17.59
C LYS A 143 0.75 -5.69 18.59
N LEU A 144 -0.20 -4.75 18.55
CA LEU A 144 -0.20 -3.59 19.44
C LEU A 144 -0.38 -3.98 20.90
N PHE A 145 -1.24 -4.97 21.19
CA PHE A 145 -1.59 -5.38 22.55
C PHE A 145 -0.96 -6.73 22.96
N GLY A 146 -0.08 -7.30 22.13
CA GLY A 146 0.51 -8.61 22.41
C GLY A 146 -0.50 -9.78 22.47
N LEU A 147 -1.62 -9.67 21.75
CA LEU A 147 -2.71 -10.66 21.83
C LEU A 147 -2.36 -11.95 21.10
N GLU A 148 -2.88 -13.06 21.62
CA GLU A 148 -2.87 -14.34 20.93
C GLU A 148 -3.91 -14.39 19.80
N LYS A 149 -3.88 -15.48 19.04
CA LYS A 149 -4.77 -15.66 17.88
C LYS A 149 -6.21 -15.96 18.31
N SER A 150 -6.38 -16.64 19.44
CA SER A 150 -7.63 -16.99 20.11
C SER A 150 -8.38 -15.76 20.61
N ASP A 151 -7.66 -14.71 20.99
CA ASP A 151 -8.25 -13.54 21.64
C ASP A 151 -9.23 -12.74 20.77
N PRO A 152 -10.32 -12.22 21.36
CA PRO A 152 -11.33 -11.46 20.65
C PRO A 152 -10.85 -10.03 20.32
N VAL A 153 -10.19 -9.88 19.17
CA VAL A 153 -9.62 -8.62 18.66
C VAL A 153 -10.61 -7.44 18.65
N THR A 154 -11.91 -7.69 18.49
CA THR A 154 -12.95 -6.64 18.42
C THR A 154 -13.10 -5.85 19.71
N LYS A 155 -12.76 -6.43 20.87
CA LYS A 155 -12.83 -5.75 22.17
C LYS A 155 -11.69 -4.76 22.38
N TYR A 156 -10.53 -5.03 21.78
CA TYR A 156 -9.30 -4.24 21.92
C TYR A 156 -9.16 -3.14 20.86
N VAL A 157 -10.23 -2.81 20.13
CA VAL A 157 -10.18 -1.74 19.12
C VAL A 157 -10.16 -0.39 19.84
N VAL A 158 -9.18 0.45 19.51
CA VAL A 158 -9.11 1.82 20.05
C VAL A 158 -10.29 2.63 19.52
N HIS A 159 -11.08 3.17 20.45
CA HIS A 159 -12.19 4.08 20.14
C HIS A 159 -11.73 5.52 20.26
N ARG A 160 -12.30 6.38 19.43
CA ARG A 160 -12.15 7.84 19.53
C ARG A 160 -13.46 8.45 19.98
N THR A 161 -13.42 9.23 21.05
CA THR A 161 -14.53 10.08 21.46
C THR A 161 -14.54 11.34 20.61
N ILE A 162 -15.71 11.70 20.07
CA ILE A 162 -15.95 12.95 19.37
C ILE A 162 -16.96 13.74 20.19
N GLU A 163 -16.50 14.83 20.77
CA GLU A 163 -17.31 15.85 21.42
C GLU A 163 -17.60 16.95 20.41
N LYS A 164 -18.84 17.42 20.39
CA LYS A 164 -19.29 18.56 19.59
C LYS A 164 -20.19 19.40 20.48
N GLU A 165 -20.05 20.71 20.43
CA GLU A 165 -20.88 21.64 21.20
C GLU A 165 -22.38 21.36 20.97
N GLY A 166 -23.14 21.29 22.07
CA GLY A 166 -24.57 20.97 22.04
C GLY A 166 -24.95 19.53 21.69
N LYS A 167 -24.00 18.61 21.51
CA LYS A 167 -24.27 17.20 21.18
C LYS A 167 -23.57 16.24 22.13
N LYS A 168 -24.25 15.14 22.48
CA LYS A 168 -23.67 14.07 23.30
C LYS A 168 -22.42 13.49 22.62
N ALA A 169 -21.40 13.20 23.43
CA ALA A 169 -20.15 12.62 22.99
C ALA A 169 -20.38 11.27 22.29
N LYS A 170 -19.78 11.08 21.11
CA LYS A 170 -19.90 9.84 20.32
C LYS A 170 -18.59 9.07 20.32
N LYS A 171 -18.61 7.79 20.72
CA LYS A 171 -17.47 6.88 20.57
C LYS A 171 -17.49 6.23 19.19
N ILE A 172 -16.44 6.42 18.42
CA ILE A 172 -16.30 5.88 17.06
C ILE A 172 -15.12 4.90 17.02
N ALA A 173 -15.35 3.72 16.45
CA ALA A 173 -14.31 2.74 16.17
C ALA A 173 -14.23 2.41 14.67
N PRO A 174 -13.03 2.10 14.15
CA PRO A 174 -12.90 1.63 12.79
C PRO A 174 -13.44 0.19 12.64
N LYS A 175 -14.08 -0.10 11.50
CA LYS A 175 -14.41 -1.49 11.12
C LYS A 175 -13.13 -2.31 10.99
N VAL A 176 -13.00 -3.35 11.82
CA VAL A 176 -11.82 -4.23 11.81
C VAL A 176 -11.70 -4.96 10.48
N GLN A 177 -10.58 -4.77 9.79
CA GLN A 177 -10.29 -5.42 8.53
C GLN A 177 -9.54 -6.74 8.74
N ARG A 178 -9.75 -7.67 7.80
CA ARG A 178 -9.13 -9.01 7.78
C ARG A 178 -9.46 -9.88 9.00
N LEU A 179 -10.54 -9.58 9.71
CA LEU A 179 -11.13 -10.49 10.69
C LEU A 179 -11.70 -11.73 10.00
N ILE A 180 -11.54 -12.90 10.61
CA ILE A 180 -12.18 -14.13 10.15
C ILE A 180 -13.59 -14.14 10.76
N THR A 181 -14.61 -13.94 9.94
CA THR A 181 -16.01 -13.97 10.36
C THR A 181 -16.70 -15.27 9.93
N PRO A 182 -17.82 -15.66 10.57
CA PRO A 182 -18.62 -16.82 10.14
C PRO A 182 -18.97 -16.77 8.65
N ASN A 183 -19.36 -15.59 8.14
CA ASN A 183 -19.64 -15.38 6.71
C ASN A 183 -18.42 -15.65 5.83
N ARG A 184 -17.21 -15.31 6.27
CA ARG A 184 -15.97 -15.62 5.52
C ARG A 184 -15.72 -17.12 5.48
N ILE A 185 -15.95 -17.82 6.59
CA ILE A 185 -15.84 -19.28 6.68
C ILE A 185 -16.87 -19.94 5.77
N GLN A 186 -18.13 -19.50 5.82
CA GLN A 186 -19.21 -19.98 4.96
C GLN A 186 -18.90 -19.78 3.48
N ARG A 187 -18.45 -18.59 3.07
CA ARG A 187 -18.02 -18.32 1.69
C ARG A 187 -16.87 -19.22 1.24
N LYS A 188 -15.93 -19.53 2.15
CA LYS A 188 -14.83 -20.48 1.87
C LYS A 188 -15.37 -21.90 1.68
N ARG A 189 -16.27 -22.36 2.56
CA ARG A 189 -16.95 -23.68 2.46
C ARG A 189 -17.74 -23.79 1.16
N LYS A 190 -18.54 -22.77 0.82
CA LYS A 190 -19.31 -22.70 -0.44
C LYS A 190 -18.41 -22.83 -1.66
N ARG A 191 -17.31 -22.06 -1.74
CA ARG A 191 -16.35 -22.17 -2.86
C ARG A 191 -15.80 -23.60 -3.03
N MET A 192 -15.47 -24.27 -1.92
CA MET A 192 -14.99 -25.65 -1.96
C MET A 192 -16.10 -26.64 -2.37
N ALA A 193 -17.34 -26.41 -1.94
CA ALA A 193 -18.50 -27.19 -2.39
C ALA A 193 -18.75 -26.99 -3.89
N ASP A 194 -18.76 -25.75 -4.38
CA ASP A 194 -18.96 -25.44 -5.80
C ASP A 194 -17.88 -26.11 -6.68
N LYS A 195 -16.61 -26.12 -6.22
CA LYS A 195 -15.53 -26.83 -6.92
C LYS A 195 -15.78 -28.34 -7.00
N ARG A 196 -16.24 -28.97 -5.91
CA ARG A 196 -16.59 -30.39 -5.87
C ARG A 196 -17.80 -30.69 -6.77
N ASN A 197 -18.82 -29.84 -6.73
CA ASN A 197 -20.03 -30.01 -7.54
C ASN A 197 -19.70 -29.91 -9.04
N ARG A 198 -18.86 -28.96 -9.46
CA ARG A 198 -18.39 -28.86 -10.86
C ARG A 198 -17.65 -30.11 -11.30
N TYR A 199 -16.77 -30.64 -10.44
CA TYR A 199 -16.04 -31.86 -10.74
C TYR A 199 -16.96 -33.07 -10.88
N GLN A 200 -17.90 -33.25 -9.95
CA GLN A 200 -18.89 -34.34 -10.01
C GLN A 200 -19.81 -34.21 -11.23
N ALA A 201 -20.24 -32.99 -11.57
CA ALA A 201 -21.04 -32.75 -12.77
C ALA A 201 -20.27 -33.09 -14.05
N ALA A 202 -18.99 -32.74 -14.13
CA ALA A 202 -18.13 -33.10 -15.26
C ALA A 202 -17.98 -34.63 -15.40
N GLN A 203 -17.69 -35.34 -14.29
CA GLN A 203 -17.63 -36.80 -14.31
C GLN A 203 -18.95 -37.45 -14.73
N LYS A 204 -20.08 -36.94 -14.24
CA LYS A 204 -21.41 -37.45 -14.62
C LYS A 204 -21.68 -37.23 -16.11
N ALA A 205 -21.43 -36.02 -16.62
CA ALA A 205 -21.59 -35.70 -18.03
C ALA A 205 -20.69 -36.55 -18.93
N GLU A 206 -19.44 -36.81 -18.51
CA GLU A 206 -18.52 -37.70 -19.23
C GLU A 206 -19.05 -39.15 -19.24
N ALA A 207 -19.52 -39.66 -18.10
CA ALA A 207 -20.09 -41.00 -18.01
C ALA A 207 -21.35 -41.16 -18.86
N GLU A 208 -22.24 -40.16 -18.87
CA GLU A 208 -23.44 -40.11 -19.71
C GLU A 208 -23.08 -40.06 -21.20
N TYR A 209 -22.14 -39.19 -21.58
CA TYR A 209 -21.67 -39.09 -22.95
C TYR A 209 -21.03 -40.40 -23.43
N ARG A 210 -20.22 -41.05 -22.58
CA ARG A 210 -19.61 -42.36 -22.88
C ARG A 210 -20.67 -43.44 -23.13
N LYS A 211 -21.73 -43.47 -22.32
CA LYS A 211 -22.86 -44.40 -22.53
C LYS A 211 -23.55 -44.14 -23.87
N LEU A 212 -23.84 -42.87 -24.19
CA LEU A 212 -24.45 -42.48 -25.47
C LEU A 212 -23.58 -42.86 -26.67
N LEU A 213 -22.27 -42.66 -26.57
CA LEU A 213 -21.30 -42.99 -27.63
C LEU A 213 -21.27 -44.50 -27.87
N ASN A 214 -21.24 -45.31 -26.80
CA ASN A 214 -21.29 -46.77 -26.89
C ASN A 214 -22.60 -47.25 -27.54
N GLN A 215 -23.75 -46.65 -27.19
CA GLN A 215 -25.03 -46.98 -27.81
C GLN A 215 -25.01 -46.68 -29.32
N ARG A 216 -24.56 -45.48 -29.72
CA ARG A 216 -24.45 -45.09 -31.14
C ARG A 216 -23.52 -46.00 -31.93
N GLN A 217 -22.40 -46.43 -31.34
CA GLN A 217 -21.48 -47.37 -31.97
C GLN A 217 -22.13 -48.75 -32.16
N LYS A 218 -22.90 -49.23 -31.17
CA LYS A 218 -23.64 -50.48 -31.26
C LYS A 218 -24.68 -50.43 -32.37
N ASP A 219 -25.51 -49.38 -32.40
CA ASP A 219 -26.56 -49.19 -33.41
C ASP A 219 -25.95 -49.10 -34.82
N ALA A 220 -24.84 -48.36 -34.99
CA ALA A 220 -24.14 -48.27 -36.27
C ALA A 220 -23.55 -49.63 -36.72
N LYS A 221 -23.04 -50.43 -35.77
CA LYS A 221 -22.53 -51.78 -36.06
C LYS A 221 -23.66 -52.73 -36.46
N GLU A 222 -24.81 -52.66 -35.79
CA GLU A 222 -26.01 -53.42 -36.14
C GLU A 222 -26.54 -53.04 -37.52
N LYS A 223 -26.70 -51.73 -37.81
CA LYS A 223 -27.11 -51.24 -39.14
C LYS A 223 -26.14 -51.66 -40.25
N LYS A 224 -24.83 -51.66 -39.99
CA LYS A 224 -23.81 -52.18 -40.94
C LYS A 224 -23.95 -53.69 -41.16
N LYS A 225 -24.23 -54.46 -40.10
CA LYS A 225 -24.47 -55.91 -40.18
C LYS A 225 -25.74 -56.22 -40.96
N GLU A 226 -26.81 -55.47 -40.71
CA GLU A 226 -28.07 -55.57 -41.45
C GLU A 226 -27.87 -55.26 -42.94
N ARG A 227 -27.17 -54.17 -43.28
CA ARG A 227 -26.81 -53.85 -44.67
C ARG A 227 -25.98 -54.94 -45.35
N ARG A 228 -25.05 -55.57 -44.62
CA ARG A 228 -24.29 -56.74 -45.14
C ARG A 228 -25.21 -57.94 -45.36
N ARG A 229 -26.14 -58.23 -44.45
CA ARG A 229 -27.11 -59.31 -44.60
C ARG A 229 -28.03 -59.11 -45.80
N SER A 230 -28.55 -57.90 -46.00
CA SER A 230 -29.44 -57.58 -47.13
C SER A 230 -28.71 -57.55 -48.48
N SER A 231 -27.44 -57.14 -48.52
CA SER A 231 -26.61 -57.25 -49.74
C SER A 231 -26.25 -58.70 -50.08
N LEU A 232 -25.90 -59.52 -49.08
CA LEU A 232 -25.67 -60.97 -49.26
C LEU A 232 -26.94 -61.70 -49.74
N SER A 233 -28.12 -61.35 -49.22
CA SER A 233 -29.38 -61.95 -49.68
C SER A 233 -29.72 -61.54 -51.12
N LYS A 234 -29.48 -60.27 -51.51
CA LYS A 234 -29.63 -59.81 -52.90
C LYS A 234 -28.64 -60.47 -53.87
N SER A 235 -27.40 -60.72 -53.45
CA SER A 235 -26.41 -61.42 -54.30
C SER A 235 -26.71 -62.90 -54.51
N LYS A 236 -27.47 -63.54 -53.61
CA LYS A 236 -27.94 -64.92 -53.81
C LYS A 236 -29.06 -65.02 -54.84
N THR A 237 -29.91 -64.00 -54.95
CA THR A 237 -30.99 -63.97 -55.94
C THR A 237 -30.53 -63.63 -57.36
N SER A 238 -29.36 -62.99 -57.52
CA SER A 238 -28.82 -62.64 -58.85
C SER A 238 -28.01 -63.75 -59.53
N VAL A 239 -27.68 -64.83 -58.83
CA VAL A 239 -26.92 -65.98 -59.40
C VAL A 239 -27.84 -67.11 -59.87
N SER A 240 -29.13 -67.06 -59.53
CA SER A 240 -30.14 -68.05 -59.92
C SER A 240 -30.97 -67.63 -61.15
N GLY A 241 -30.50 -66.67 -61.94
CA GLY A 241 -31.13 -66.21 -63.17
C GLY A 241 -30.17 -66.34 -64.34
N ASN A 242 -30.01 -67.56 -64.85
CA ASN A 242 -29.49 -67.88 -66.18
C ASN A 242 -30.18 -69.15 -66.65
#